data_AF-A0A0T0PXJ8-F1
#
_entry.id   AF-A0A0T0PXJ8-F1
#
_cell.length_a   1.000
_cell.length_b   1.000
_cell.length_c   1.000
_cell.angle_alpha   90.00
_cell.angle_beta   90.00
_cell.angle_gamma   90.00
#
_symmetry.space_group_name_H-M   'P 1'
#
loop_
_entity.id
_entity.type
_entity.pdbx_description
1 polymer ?
#
loop_
_entity_poly.entity_id
_entity_poly.type
_entity_poly.pdbx_seq_one_letter_code
_entity_poly.pdbx_strand_id
1 'polypeptide(L)'
;MLTGLRTLPPGLLPAFKPDWKAADLLNERLRFVDPTALMHLSRGLTFNPLRSAEVLDDVLTAFDETSGYVSDMQAWVRGGGLQNGPSPSLSSGRIVADVTETMNAERKVLHAAAILNVEREAGIAPAVFLSMVSPTLDVGMRVELPMRAVLKGNPPLEGTYTVYLHVLMTSDGRDLVYYGVTKRGWSLRFQEHTRLAVARKSHRLFARTLRNLTAARAQELYSVPDERPKLRGLITTICATGLSRDEALDVEEAMVEKYSLASKHPDGLNMIPGGAAGLRGTAAFRPRG
;
A
#
# COMPACT_ATOMS: atom_id res chain seq x y z
N MET A 1 32.78 -10.58 4.76
CA MET A 1 33.01 -11.27 3.47
C MET A 1 31.78 -12.10 3.15
N LEU A 2 30.84 -11.59 2.35
CA LEU A 2 29.67 -12.33 1.85
C LEU A 2 29.63 -12.16 0.34
N THR A 3 30.63 -12.74 -0.32
CA THR A 3 30.69 -12.88 -1.77
C THR A 3 30.24 -14.29 -2.11
N GLY A 4 29.07 -14.44 -2.72
CA GLY A 4 28.67 -15.73 -3.29
C GLY A 4 27.19 -16.08 -3.18
N LEU A 5 26.28 -15.19 -3.55
CA LEU A 5 24.91 -15.57 -3.92
C LEU A 5 24.62 -15.00 -5.30
N ARG A 6 24.95 -15.77 -6.35
CA ARG A 6 24.33 -15.57 -7.66
C ARG A 6 22.89 -16.02 -7.54
N THR A 7 21.97 -15.07 -7.43
CA THR A 7 20.53 -15.32 -7.56
C THR A 7 20.25 -15.65 -9.03
N LEU A 8 19.87 -16.90 -9.29
CA LEU A 8 19.11 -17.23 -10.50
C LEU A 8 17.89 -16.30 -10.56
N PRO A 9 17.45 -15.82 -11.75
CA PRO A 9 16.28 -14.96 -11.83
C PRO A 9 15.11 -15.72 -11.21
N PRO A 10 14.50 -15.22 -10.12
CA PRO A 10 13.40 -15.91 -9.48
C PRO A 10 12.27 -16.01 -10.49
N GLY A 11 11.78 -17.24 -10.73
CA GLY A 11 10.44 -17.38 -11.26
C GLY A 11 9.52 -16.58 -10.35
N LEU A 12 8.87 -15.54 -10.90
CA LEU A 12 7.98 -14.67 -10.14
C LEU A 12 6.97 -15.55 -9.40
N LEU A 13 6.93 -15.46 -8.07
CA LEU A 13 5.84 -16.07 -7.32
C LEU A 13 4.53 -15.50 -7.87
N PRO A 14 3.53 -16.34 -8.20
CA PRO A 14 2.26 -15.83 -8.64
C PRO A 14 1.63 -15.02 -7.51
N ALA A 15 0.85 -14.00 -7.87
CA ALA A 15 0.05 -13.28 -6.89
C ALA A 15 -0.85 -14.26 -6.12
N PHE A 16 -1.04 -14.01 -4.83
CA PHE A 16 -1.90 -14.85 -4.00
C PHE A 16 -3.33 -14.84 -4.55
N LYS A 17 -3.89 -16.04 -4.74
CA LYS A 17 -5.29 -16.20 -5.15
C LYS A 17 -6.18 -16.08 -3.90
N PRO A 18 -7.11 -15.11 -3.85
CA PRO A 18 -7.97 -14.96 -2.68
C PRO A 18 -8.76 -16.23 -2.35
N ASP A 19 -8.77 -16.59 -1.06
CA ASP A 19 -9.59 -17.65 -0.49
C ASP A 19 -10.45 -17.05 0.63
N TRP A 20 -11.63 -16.58 0.24
CA TRP A 20 -12.56 -15.89 1.14
C TRP A 20 -13.11 -16.82 2.22
N LYS A 21 -13.36 -18.09 1.87
CA LYS A 21 -13.85 -19.08 2.83
C LYS A 21 -12.81 -19.35 3.92
N ALA A 22 -11.54 -19.50 3.53
CA ALA A 22 -10.47 -19.67 4.50
C ALA A 22 -10.26 -18.42 5.36
N ALA A 23 -10.42 -17.22 4.79
CA ALA A 23 -10.37 -15.97 5.54
C ALA A 23 -11.49 -15.88 6.58
N ASP A 24 -12.72 -16.25 6.22
CA ASP A 24 -13.87 -16.26 7.13
C ASP A 24 -13.69 -17.27 8.27
N LEU A 25 -13.20 -18.49 7.97
CA LEU A 25 -12.89 -19.50 9.00
C LEU A 25 -11.75 -19.06 9.92
N LEU A 26 -10.73 -18.38 9.37
CA LEU A 26 -9.64 -17.83 10.17
C LEU A 26 -10.13 -16.67 11.05
N ASN A 27 -11.09 -15.88 10.56
CA ASN A 27 -11.67 -14.77 11.30
C ASN A 27 -12.32 -15.24 12.61
N GLU A 28 -12.87 -16.45 12.69
CA GLU A 28 -13.43 -16.99 13.94
C GLU A 28 -12.35 -17.27 15.02
N ARG A 29 -11.10 -17.45 14.61
CA ARG A 29 -9.99 -17.86 15.48
C ARG A 29 -9.12 -16.71 15.98
N LEU A 30 -8.94 -15.69 15.16
CA LEU A 30 -8.10 -14.53 15.52
C LEU A 30 -8.78 -13.66 16.59
N ARG A 31 -8.03 -12.88 17.35
CA ARG A 31 -8.58 -12.00 18.38
C ARG A 31 -8.94 -10.62 17.84
N PHE A 32 -8.02 -10.00 17.12
CA PHE A 32 -8.08 -8.60 16.70
C PHE A 32 -8.19 -8.42 15.19
N VAL A 33 -7.43 -9.18 14.41
CA VAL A 33 -7.29 -9.00 12.97
C VAL A 33 -8.51 -9.57 12.25
N ASP A 34 -8.96 -8.85 11.21
CA ASP A 34 -9.93 -9.30 10.20
C ASP A 34 -9.18 -9.79 8.95
N PRO A 35 -9.05 -11.13 8.76
CA PRO A 35 -8.35 -11.69 7.60
C PRO A 35 -9.01 -11.33 6.27
N THR A 36 -10.33 -11.14 6.24
CA THR A 36 -11.08 -10.80 5.03
C THR A 36 -10.77 -9.37 4.61
N ALA A 37 -10.70 -8.43 5.55
CA ALA A 37 -10.25 -7.07 5.29
C ALA A 37 -8.79 -7.02 4.82
N LEU A 38 -7.88 -7.75 5.48
CA LEU A 38 -6.49 -7.85 5.04
C LEU A 38 -6.36 -8.45 3.64
N MET A 39 -7.15 -9.48 3.32
CA MET A 39 -7.21 -10.10 1.99
C MET A 39 -7.65 -9.09 0.91
N HIS A 40 -8.67 -8.27 1.19
CA HIS A 40 -9.11 -7.21 0.28
C HIS A 40 -8.00 -6.18 0.03
N LEU A 41 -7.30 -5.76 1.08
CA LEU A 41 -6.27 -4.72 1.03
C LEU A 41 -4.90 -5.21 0.55
N SER A 42 -4.64 -6.51 0.54
CA SER A 42 -3.38 -7.10 0.06
C SER A 42 -3.52 -7.93 -1.22
N ARG A 43 -4.75 -8.05 -1.77
CA ARG A 43 -5.03 -8.78 -3.00
C ARG A 43 -4.02 -8.43 -4.10
N GLY A 44 -3.55 -9.39 -4.87
CA GLY A 44 -2.65 -9.11 -6.01
C GLY A 44 -1.19 -8.88 -5.63
N LEU A 45 -0.87 -8.87 -4.33
CA LEU A 45 0.50 -9.04 -3.85
C LEU A 45 0.89 -10.52 -3.85
N THR A 46 2.19 -10.78 -3.74
CA THR A 46 2.74 -12.13 -3.55
C THR A 46 2.59 -12.62 -2.11
N PHE A 47 2.27 -11.72 -1.17
CA PHE A 47 2.05 -12.04 0.24
C PHE A 47 0.94 -13.07 0.42
N ASN A 48 1.11 -13.97 1.40
CA ASN A 48 0.02 -14.81 1.89
C ASN A 48 -0.78 -14.06 2.97
N PRO A 49 -1.99 -13.54 2.67
CA PRO A 49 -2.73 -12.71 3.61
C PRO A 49 -3.23 -13.49 4.83
N LEU A 50 -3.46 -14.80 4.69
CA LEU A 50 -3.93 -15.64 5.79
C LEU A 50 -2.81 -15.84 6.83
N ARG A 51 -1.61 -16.21 6.39
CA ARG A 51 -0.45 -16.33 7.28
C ARG A 51 -0.04 -14.99 7.88
N SER A 52 -0.14 -13.92 7.08
CA SER A 52 0.12 -12.57 7.55
C SER A 52 -0.89 -12.13 8.62
N ALA A 53 -2.15 -12.52 8.50
CA ALA A 53 -3.17 -12.23 9.51
C ALA A 53 -2.86 -12.95 10.84
N GLU A 54 -2.42 -14.21 10.80
CA GLU A 54 -2.03 -14.96 12.00
C GLU A 54 -0.88 -14.27 12.74
N VAL A 55 0.26 -14.01 12.07
CA VAL A 55 1.42 -13.39 12.75
C VAL A 55 1.14 -11.95 13.19
N LEU A 56 0.30 -11.22 12.46
CA LEU A 56 -0.13 -9.88 12.85
C LEU A 56 -1.02 -9.94 14.10
N ASP A 57 -1.93 -10.90 14.18
CA ASP A 57 -2.82 -11.07 15.34
C ASP A 57 -2.04 -11.47 16.59
N ASP A 58 -1.04 -12.33 16.45
CA ASP A 58 -0.15 -12.75 17.54
C ASP A 58 0.56 -11.53 18.16
N VAL A 59 1.18 -10.67 17.33
CA VAL A 59 1.91 -9.50 17.86
C VAL A 59 0.99 -8.42 18.40
N LEU A 60 -0.18 -8.23 17.80
CA LEU A 60 -1.18 -7.30 18.31
C LEU A 60 -1.76 -7.80 19.64
N THR A 61 -1.94 -9.11 19.80
CA THR A 61 -2.39 -9.72 21.05
C THR A 61 -1.35 -9.54 22.16
N ALA A 62 -0.09 -9.87 21.90
CA ALA A 62 0.98 -9.68 22.88
C ALA A 62 1.15 -8.20 23.26
N PHE A 63 1.01 -7.29 22.30
CA PHE A 63 1.05 -5.85 22.58
C PHE A 63 -0.14 -5.38 23.42
N ASP A 64 -1.35 -5.88 23.13
CA ASP A 64 -2.55 -5.53 23.87
C ASP A 64 -2.50 -6.01 25.33
N GLU A 65 -1.93 -7.19 25.61
CA GLU A 65 -1.77 -7.70 26.98
C GLU A 65 -0.98 -6.76 27.89
N THR A 66 -0.10 -5.94 27.32
CA THR A 66 0.71 -4.96 28.07
C THR A 66 0.14 -3.55 28.05
N SER A 67 -0.59 -3.18 27.00
CA SER A 67 -0.98 -1.79 26.74
C SER A 67 -2.48 -1.52 26.78
N GLY A 68 -3.33 -2.53 26.56
CA GLY A 68 -4.78 -2.40 26.32
C GLY A 68 -5.15 -1.64 25.04
N TYR A 69 -4.18 -1.18 24.27
CA TYR A 69 -4.38 -0.21 23.19
C TYR A 69 -5.14 -0.79 21.99
N VAL A 70 -4.93 -2.07 21.65
CA VAL A 70 -5.57 -2.69 20.50
C VAL A 70 -7.04 -2.95 20.80
N SER A 71 -7.37 -3.34 22.04
CA SER A 71 -8.72 -3.47 22.55
C SER A 71 -9.47 -2.13 22.52
N ASP A 72 -8.83 -1.04 22.97
CA ASP A 72 -9.40 0.32 22.89
C ASP A 72 -9.67 0.75 21.45
N MET A 73 -8.72 0.48 20.55
CA MET A 73 -8.89 0.76 19.12
C MET A 73 -10.03 -0.05 18.51
N GLN A 74 -10.14 -1.34 18.85
CA GLN A 74 -11.22 -2.20 18.35
C GLN A 74 -12.59 -1.73 18.88
N ALA A 75 -12.67 -1.32 20.15
CA ALA A 75 -13.88 -0.75 20.72
C ALA A 75 -14.28 0.55 20.02
N TRP A 76 -13.31 1.44 19.76
CA TRP A 76 -13.52 2.67 19.00
C TRP A 76 -14.01 2.39 17.57
N VAL A 77 -13.39 1.43 16.87
CA VAL A 77 -13.83 0.97 15.54
C VAL A 77 -15.28 0.50 15.57
N ARG A 78 -15.64 -0.38 16.52
CA ARG A 78 -17.00 -0.92 16.67
C ARG A 78 -18.03 0.16 17.04
N GLY A 79 -17.59 1.20 17.75
CA GLY A 79 -18.46 2.32 18.11
C GLY A 79 -18.92 3.15 16.91
N GLY A 80 -18.16 3.17 15.81
CA GLY A 80 -18.39 4.08 14.67
C GLY A 80 -17.12 4.67 14.08
N GLY A 81 -15.95 4.36 14.66
CA GLY A 81 -14.65 4.79 14.15
C GLY A 81 -14.57 6.30 14.00
N LEU A 82 -14.17 6.77 12.82
CA LEU A 82 -13.97 8.20 12.53
C LEU A 82 -15.24 9.05 12.71
N GLN A 83 -16.43 8.45 12.65
CA GLN A 83 -17.68 9.17 12.91
C GLN A 83 -17.85 9.52 14.40
N ASN A 84 -17.17 8.80 15.30
CA ASN A 84 -17.24 8.99 16.75
C ASN A 84 -16.07 9.81 17.32
N GLY A 85 -15.22 10.36 16.46
CA GLY A 85 -14.09 11.19 16.88
C GLY A 85 -12.73 10.64 16.42
N PRO A 86 -11.62 11.22 16.92
CA PRO A 86 -10.28 10.84 16.49
C PRO A 86 -9.92 9.40 16.92
N SER A 87 -9.06 8.75 16.12
CA SER A 87 -8.49 7.45 16.48
C SER A 87 -7.72 7.53 17.80
N PRO A 88 -7.80 6.51 18.67
CA PRO A 88 -6.86 6.37 19.78
C PRO A 88 -5.42 6.48 19.28
N SER A 89 -4.60 7.23 19.99
CA SER A 89 -3.18 7.43 19.69
C SER A 89 -2.37 7.40 20.98
N LEU A 90 -1.11 7.00 20.89
CA LEU A 90 -0.19 7.05 22.01
C LEU A 90 0.66 8.31 21.91
N SER A 91 0.91 8.96 23.05
CA SER A 91 1.79 10.12 23.15
C SER A 91 3.26 9.76 22.96
N SER A 92 3.62 8.49 23.14
CA SER A 92 4.99 7.98 23.04
C SER A 92 5.48 7.77 21.60
N GLY A 93 4.61 7.86 20.59
CA GLY A 93 4.96 7.65 19.19
C GLY A 93 3.84 6.98 18.39
N ARG A 94 4.09 6.80 17.09
CA ARG A 94 3.17 6.05 16.23
C ARG A 94 3.41 4.57 16.38
N ILE A 95 2.35 3.83 16.67
CA ILE A 95 2.37 2.37 16.64
C ILE A 95 2.27 1.87 15.20
N VAL A 96 3.25 1.08 14.81
CA VAL A 96 3.30 0.40 13.51
C VAL A 96 3.48 -1.08 13.75
N ALA A 97 2.55 -1.90 13.24
CA ALA A 97 2.77 -3.34 13.15
C ALA A 97 3.38 -3.65 11.77
N ASP A 98 4.65 -3.99 11.72
CA ASP A 98 5.38 -4.28 10.49
C ASP A 98 5.39 -5.78 10.21
N VAL A 99 4.71 -6.19 9.13
CA VAL A 99 4.62 -7.56 8.67
C VAL A 99 5.59 -7.76 7.50
N THR A 100 6.48 -8.73 7.63
CA THR A 100 7.49 -9.06 6.64
C THR A 100 7.34 -10.50 6.18
N GLU A 101 7.47 -10.71 4.86
CA GLU A 101 7.57 -12.03 4.24
C GLU A 101 8.95 -12.16 3.59
N THR A 102 9.75 -13.12 4.05
CA THR A 102 11.07 -13.40 3.47
C THR A 102 11.14 -14.84 2.98
N MET A 103 11.84 -15.06 1.87
CA MET A 103 12.03 -16.39 1.29
C MET A 103 13.51 -16.74 1.29
N ASN A 104 13.85 -17.92 1.81
CA ASN A 104 15.23 -18.41 1.79
C ASN A 104 15.59 -19.05 0.43
N ALA A 105 16.86 -19.46 0.28
CA ALA A 105 17.35 -20.12 -0.93
C ALA A 105 16.63 -21.45 -1.26
N GLU A 106 16.08 -22.12 -0.24
CA GLU A 106 15.28 -23.36 -0.38
C GLU A 106 13.81 -23.08 -0.70
N ARG A 107 13.42 -21.82 -0.92
CA ARG A 107 12.04 -21.37 -1.14
C ARG A 107 11.09 -21.58 0.04
N LYS A 108 11.63 -21.75 1.25
CA LYS A 108 10.83 -21.69 2.47
C LYS A 108 10.56 -20.22 2.79
N VAL A 109 9.29 -19.94 3.07
CA VAL A 109 8.80 -18.60 3.37
C VAL A 109 8.66 -18.45 4.88
N LEU A 110 9.26 -17.39 5.43
CA LEU A 110 9.06 -16.95 6.80
C LEU A 110 8.10 -15.75 6.79
N HIS A 111 7.05 -15.85 7.59
CA HIS A 111 6.17 -14.74 7.92
C HIS A 111 6.53 -14.27 9.33
N ALA A 112 6.76 -12.98 9.50
CA ALA A 112 7.03 -12.38 10.78
C ALA A 112 6.27 -11.06 10.90
N ALA A 113 5.92 -10.68 12.12
CA ALA A 113 5.44 -9.35 12.43
C ALA A 113 6.18 -8.81 13.65
N ALA A 114 6.25 -7.48 13.77
CA ALA A 114 6.78 -6.81 14.95
C ALA A 114 6.04 -5.50 15.19
N ILE A 115 5.95 -5.09 16.46
CA ILE A 115 5.47 -3.76 16.83
C ILE A 115 6.65 -2.80 16.90
N LEU A 116 6.55 -1.71 16.16
CA LEU A 116 7.46 -0.59 16.18
C LEU A 116 6.75 0.60 16.81
N ASN A 117 7.45 1.30 17.71
CA ASN A 117 7.03 2.60 18.19
C ASN A 117 7.91 3.68 17.55
N VAL A 118 7.33 4.47 16.65
CA VAL A 118 8.05 5.53 15.93
C VAL A 118 7.85 6.84 16.68
N GLU A 119 8.75 7.15 17.60
CA GLU A 119 8.63 8.28 18.54
C GLU A 119 8.43 9.64 17.84
N ARG A 120 9.15 9.89 16.75
CA ARG A 120 9.04 11.13 15.95
C ARG A 120 7.68 11.31 15.26
N GLU A 121 6.84 10.28 15.27
CA GLU A 121 5.50 10.25 14.68
C GLU A 121 4.40 10.23 15.77
N ALA A 122 4.69 10.73 16.98
CA ALA A 122 3.71 10.85 18.06
C ALA A 122 2.42 11.56 17.60
N GLY A 123 1.28 11.01 18.01
CA GLY A 123 -0.05 11.50 17.60
C GLY A 123 -0.48 11.14 16.17
N ILE A 124 0.37 10.48 15.38
CA ILE A 124 -0.02 9.95 14.07
C ILE A 124 -0.78 8.63 14.26
N ALA A 125 -1.82 8.45 13.45
CA ALA A 125 -2.65 7.25 13.49
C ALA A 125 -1.83 5.96 13.26
N PRO A 126 -2.16 4.88 13.99
CA PRO A 126 -1.45 3.62 13.91
C PRO A 126 -1.61 2.96 12.54
N ALA A 127 -0.61 2.20 12.13
CA ALA A 127 -0.59 1.54 10.82
C ALA A 127 -0.10 0.10 10.87
N VAL A 128 -0.45 -0.63 9.82
CA VAL A 128 0.14 -1.93 9.50
C VAL A 128 0.97 -1.75 8.24
N PHE A 129 2.23 -2.16 8.30
CA PHE A 129 3.12 -2.16 7.14
C PHE A 129 3.23 -3.58 6.59
N LEU A 130 3.16 -3.72 5.28
CA LEU A 130 3.51 -4.94 4.56
C LEU A 130 4.82 -4.65 3.83
N SER A 131 5.94 -5.09 4.42
CA SER A 131 7.29 -4.78 3.96
C SER A 131 7.84 -5.91 3.09
N MET A 132 8.34 -5.54 1.91
CA MET A 132 8.70 -6.47 0.85
C MET A 132 9.93 -5.98 0.07
N VAL A 133 10.51 -6.86 -0.74
CA VAL A 133 11.54 -6.50 -1.72
C VAL A 133 11.10 -6.95 -3.11
N SER A 134 11.27 -6.09 -4.11
CA SER A 134 11.03 -6.45 -5.50
C SER A 134 12.05 -7.50 -5.94
N PRO A 135 11.64 -8.72 -6.32
CA PRO A 135 12.59 -9.77 -6.71
C PRO A 135 13.29 -9.47 -8.03
N THR A 136 12.72 -8.60 -8.87
CA THR A 136 13.25 -8.28 -10.20
C THR A 136 14.07 -7.00 -10.22
N LEU A 137 13.75 -6.03 -9.37
CA LEU A 137 14.43 -4.74 -9.31
C LEU A 137 15.32 -4.57 -8.08
N ASP A 138 15.25 -5.50 -7.12
CA ASP A 138 15.98 -5.45 -5.86
C ASP A 138 15.80 -4.07 -5.18
N VAL A 139 14.55 -3.68 -4.99
CA VAL A 139 14.16 -2.42 -4.33
C VAL A 139 13.15 -2.71 -3.23
N GLY A 140 13.24 -1.95 -2.13
CA GLY A 140 12.24 -2.03 -1.07
C GLY A 140 10.85 -1.62 -1.56
N MET A 141 9.84 -2.38 -1.17
CA MET A 141 8.44 -2.07 -1.41
C MET A 141 7.70 -2.13 -0.09
N ARG A 142 6.85 -1.14 0.19
CA ARG A 142 6.03 -1.12 1.39
C ARG A 142 4.59 -0.78 1.07
N VAL A 143 3.66 -1.52 1.66
CA VAL A 143 2.25 -1.13 1.68
C VAL A 143 1.90 -0.68 3.08
N GLU A 144 1.32 0.51 3.21
CA GLU A 144 0.91 1.07 4.50
C GLU A 144 -0.61 1.06 4.58
N LEU A 145 -1.14 0.32 5.54
CA LEU A 145 -2.57 0.20 5.80
C LEU A 145 -2.90 0.93 7.11
N PRO A 146 -4.01 1.69 7.20
CA PRO A 146 -4.50 2.16 8.48
C PRO A 146 -4.78 0.94 9.36
N MET A 147 -4.23 0.88 10.59
CA MET A 147 -4.41 -0.31 11.44
C MET A 147 -5.88 -0.59 11.67
N ARG A 148 -6.68 0.47 11.87
CA ARG A 148 -8.14 0.36 11.98
C ARG A 148 -8.74 -0.47 10.86
N ALA A 149 -8.25 -0.39 9.62
CA ALA A 149 -8.89 -1.00 8.45
C ALA A 149 -8.69 -2.52 8.36
N VAL A 150 -7.81 -3.09 9.18
CA VAL A 150 -7.56 -4.54 9.26
C VAL A 150 -7.96 -5.13 10.61
N LEU A 151 -8.56 -4.34 11.50
CA LEU A 151 -9.13 -4.82 12.74
C LEU A 151 -10.59 -5.23 12.55
N LYS A 152 -11.02 -6.24 13.31
CA LYS A 152 -12.41 -6.67 13.40
C LYS A 152 -13.32 -5.54 13.88
N GLY A 153 -14.54 -5.54 13.37
CA GLY A 153 -15.59 -4.58 13.74
C GLY A 153 -15.79 -3.46 12.73
N ASN A 154 -14.96 -3.37 11.69
CA ASN A 154 -15.27 -2.50 10.56
C ASN A 154 -16.41 -3.08 9.71
N PRO A 155 -17.14 -2.22 8.99
CA PRO A 155 -17.98 -2.64 7.88
C PRO A 155 -17.16 -3.40 6.82
N PRO A 156 -17.78 -4.37 6.11
CA PRO A 156 -17.12 -5.05 5.00
C PRO A 156 -16.59 -4.07 3.94
N LEU A 157 -15.38 -4.32 3.44
CA LEU A 157 -14.76 -3.49 2.39
C LEU A 157 -15.28 -3.82 0.98
N GLU A 158 -15.99 -4.94 0.81
CA GLU A 158 -16.54 -5.32 -0.48
C GLU A 158 -17.47 -4.23 -1.02
N GLY A 159 -17.26 -3.86 -2.29
CA GLY A 159 -18.10 -2.88 -2.95
C GLY A 159 -17.82 -1.41 -2.57
N THR A 160 -16.93 -1.15 -1.62
CA THR A 160 -16.53 0.19 -1.17
C THR A 160 -15.37 0.76 -1.98
N TYR A 161 -15.08 2.05 -1.80
CA TYR A 161 -13.97 2.75 -2.46
C TYR A 161 -12.77 2.92 -1.53
N THR A 162 -11.59 2.91 -2.15
CA THR A 162 -10.30 3.14 -1.51
C THR A 162 -9.57 4.27 -2.22
N VAL A 163 -9.05 5.22 -1.45
CA VAL A 163 -8.10 6.24 -1.89
C VAL A 163 -6.71 5.81 -1.47
N TYR A 164 -5.78 5.79 -2.42
CA TYR A 164 -4.41 5.36 -2.23
C TYR A 164 -3.42 6.41 -2.74
N LEU A 165 -2.21 6.34 -2.21
CA LEU A 165 -1.03 7.08 -2.64
C LEU A 165 0.02 6.08 -3.10
N HIS A 166 0.63 6.31 -4.26
CA HIS A 166 1.89 5.69 -4.64
C HIS A 166 3.02 6.71 -4.54
N VAL A 167 4.12 6.34 -3.90
CA VAL A 167 5.36 7.12 -3.81
C VAL A 167 6.46 6.36 -4.54
N LEU A 168 7.05 6.97 -5.57
CA LEU A 168 8.22 6.47 -6.27
C LEU A 168 9.46 7.18 -5.72
N MET A 169 10.26 6.46 -4.93
CA MET A 169 11.49 7.00 -4.35
C MET A 169 12.62 6.89 -5.37
N THR A 170 13.31 7.99 -5.65
CA THR A 170 14.33 8.06 -6.69
C THR A 170 15.75 8.08 -6.11
N SER A 171 16.73 7.68 -6.92
CA SER A 171 18.15 7.70 -6.53
C SER A 171 18.73 9.09 -6.30
N ASP A 172 18.07 10.15 -6.76
CA ASP A 172 18.43 11.55 -6.51
C ASP A 172 17.70 12.15 -5.29
N GLY A 173 17.03 11.32 -4.49
CA GLY A 173 16.44 11.71 -3.21
C GLY A 173 15.05 12.35 -3.29
N ARG A 174 14.35 12.22 -4.42
CA ARG A 174 12.98 12.73 -4.59
C ARG A 174 11.94 11.64 -4.36
N ASP A 175 10.79 12.09 -3.87
CA ASP A 175 9.61 11.26 -3.65
C ASP A 175 8.49 11.72 -4.59
N LEU A 176 8.30 10.99 -5.68
CA LEU A 176 7.30 11.35 -6.69
C LEU A 176 5.95 10.73 -6.32
N VAL A 177 4.91 11.56 -6.20
CA VAL A 177 3.64 11.18 -5.57
C VAL A 177 2.48 11.11 -6.55
N TYR A 178 1.64 10.09 -6.40
CA TYR A 178 0.41 9.91 -7.17
C TYR A 178 -0.73 9.44 -6.29
N TYR A 179 -1.83 10.18 -6.25
CA TYR A 179 -3.06 9.74 -5.61
C TYR A 179 -4.01 9.13 -6.63
N GLY A 180 -4.82 8.18 -6.18
CA GLY A 180 -5.91 7.67 -6.97
C GLY A 180 -7.00 7.04 -6.14
N VAL A 181 -8.15 6.83 -6.77
CA VAL A 181 -9.33 6.20 -6.19
C VAL A 181 -9.70 4.93 -6.96
N THR A 182 -10.23 3.92 -6.26
CA THR A 182 -10.71 2.68 -6.89
C THR A 182 -11.71 1.92 -6.02
N LYS A 183 -12.64 1.22 -6.67
CA LYS A 183 -13.52 0.21 -6.07
C LYS A 183 -13.01 -1.24 -6.27
N ARG A 184 -12.03 -1.42 -7.18
CA ARG A 184 -11.57 -2.75 -7.63
C ARG A 184 -10.39 -3.31 -6.81
N GLY A 185 -9.79 -2.51 -5.95
CA GLY A 185 -8.52 -2.80 -5.27
C GLY A 185 -7.36 -2.00 -5.86
N TRP A 186 -6.53 -1.43 -4.98
CA TRP A 186 -5.42 -0.53 -5.34
C TRP A 186 -4.31 -1.27 -6.11
N SER A 187 -4.02 -2.51 -5.74
CA SER A 187 -2.95 -3.31 -6.34
C SER A 187 -3.23 -3.67 -7.80
N LEU A 188 -4.50 -3.98 -8.12
CA LEU A 188 -4.94 -4.21 -9.48
C LEU A 188 -4.80 -2.92 -10.32
N ARG A 189 -5.09 -1.76 -9.74
CA ARG A 189 -4.85 -0.46 -10.39
C ARG A 189 -3.36 -0.19 -10.60
N PHE A 190 -2.53 -0.50 -9.61
CA PHE A 190 -1.09 -0.40 -9.74
C PHE A 190 -0.54 -1.32 -10.85
N GLN A 191 -1.06 -2.55 -10.95
CA GLN A 191 -0.73 -3.48 -12.05
C GLN A 191 -1.16 -2.93 -13.41
N GLU A 192 -2.31 -2.26 -13.52
CA GLU A 192 -2.71 -1.57 -14.76
C GLU A 192 -1.72 -0.46 -15.14
N HIS A 193 -1.26 0.35 -14.17
CA HIS A 193 -0.22 1.34 -14.40
C HIS A 193 1.10 0.71 -14.85
N THR A 194 1.50 -0.39 -14.21
CA THR A 194 2.72 -1.13 -14.55
C THR A 194 2.63 -1.74 -15.95
N ARG A 195 1.49 -2.34 -16.32
CA ARG A 195 1.24 -2.83 -17.69
C ARG A 195 1.32 -1.70 -18.71
N LEU A 196 0.75 -0.53 -18.42
CA LEU A 196 0.85 0.65 -19.29
C LEU A 196 2.29 1.17 -19.41
N ALA A 197 3.08 1.08 -18.33
CA ALA A 197 4.49 1.46 -18.33
C ALA A 197 5.32 0.54 -19.25
N VAL A 198 5.00 -0.76 -19.30
CA VAL A 198 5.74 -1.75 -20.10
C VAL A 198 5.23 -1.84 -21.55
N ALA A 199 3.92 -1.88 -21.76
CA ALA A 199 3.34 -2.29 -23.04
C ALA A 199 3.28 -1.19 -24.13
N ARG A 200 3.28 0.10 -23.76
CA ARG A 200 3.11 1.22 -24.72
C ARG A 200 3.92 2.46 -24.31
N LYS A 201 4.18 3.38 -25.25
CA LYS A 201 4.57 4.76 -24.92
C LYS A 201 3.35 5.47 -24.30
N SER A 202 3.07 5.20 -23.03
CA SER A 202 1.98 5.86 -22.31
C SER A 202 2.22 7.36 -22.23
N HIS A 203 1.20 8.16 -22.58
CA HIS A 203 1.21 9.60 -22.37
C HIS A 203 0.93 9.99 -20.92
N ARG A 204 0.50 9.03 -20.07
CA ARG A 204 0.22 9.29 -18.65
C ARG A 204 1.51 9.45 -17.86
N LEU A 205 1.62 10.56 -17.13
CA LEU A 205 2.81 10.96 -16.40
C LEU A 205 3.29 9.86 -15.44
N PHE A 206 2.42 9.37 -14.55
CA PHE A 206 2.76 8.28 -13.62
C PHE A 206 3.36 7.04 -14.32
N ALA A 207 2.70 6.51 -15.35
CA ALA A 207 3.16 5.31 -16.04
C ALA A 207 4.48 5.54 -16.80
N ARG A 208 4.66 6.74 -17.39
CA ARG A 208 5.90 7.12 -18.06
C ARG A 208 7.06 7.26 -17.07
N THR A 209 6.82 7.92 -15.94
CA THR A 209 7.80 8.07 -14.85
C THR A 209 8.21 6.71 -14.30
N LEU A 210 7.24 5.85 -13.97
CA LEU A 210 7.49 4.48 -13.51
C LEU A 210 8.34 3.70 -14.51
N ARG A 211 8.02 3.75 -15.81
CA ARG A 211 8.82 3.13 -16.87
C ARG A 211 10.27 3.61 -16.86
N ASN A 212 10.48 4.93 -16.80
CA ASN A 212 11.82 5.50 -16.88
C ASN A 212 12.67 5.08 -15.68
N LEU A 213 12.12 5.17 -14.46
CA LEU A 213 12.81 4.80 -13.22
C LEU A 213 13.13 3.30 -13.16
N THR A 214 12.18 2.45 -13.56
CA THR A 214 12.36 0.99 -13.59
C THR A 214 13.34 0.56 -14.66
N ALA A 215 13.30 1.16 -15.84
CA ALA A 215 14.27 0.89 -16.90
C ALA A 215 15.69 1.29 -16.49
N ALA A 216 15.88 2.46 -15.88
CA ALA A 216 17.18 2.91 -15.40
C ALA A 216 17.72 2.00 -14.27
N ARG A 217 16.85 1.57 -13.34
CA ARG A 217 17.22 0.59 -12.30
C ARG A 217 17.61 -0.76 -12.89
N ALA A 218 16.90 -1.24 -13.91
CA ALA A 218 17.26 -2.48 -14.59
C ALA A 218 18.65 -2.38 -15.25
N GLN A 219 18.95 -1.27 -15.95
CA GLN A 219 20.28 -1.06 -16.54
C GLN A 219 21.39 -1.10 -15.49
N GLU A 220 21.17 -0.46 -14.32
CA GLU A 220 22.11 -0.50 -13.20
C GLU A 220 22.38 -1.94 -12.71
N LEU A 221 21.35 -2.78 -12.59
CA LEU A 221 21.51 -4.19 -12.20
C LEU A 221 22.34 -5.00 -13.20
N TYR A 222 22.29 -4.64 -14.49
CA TYR A 222 23.12 -5.23 -15.54
C TYR A 222 24.46 -4.51 -15.74
N SER A 223 24.84 -3.60 -14.83
CA SER A 223 26.09 -2.82 -14.91
C SER A 223 26.22 -1.99 -16.21
N VAL A 224 25.09 -1.58 -16.79
CA VAL A 224 25.03 -0.70 -17.95
C VAL A 224 24.94 0.76 -17.48
N PRO A 225 25.84 1.67 -17.91
CA PRO A 225 25.77 3.07 -17.53
C PRO A 225 24.45 3.73 -17.92
N ASP A 226 23.79 4.38 -16.95
CA ASP A 226 22.57 5.15 -17.15
C ASP A 226 22.55 6.32 -16.16
N GLU A 227 22.57 7.55 -16.68
CA GLU A 227 22.61 8.77 -15.86
C GLU A 227 21.24 9.18 -15.31
N ARG A 228 20.15 8.56 -15.81
CA ARG A 228 18.80 8.91 -15.37
C ARG A 228 18.60 8.51 -13.90
N PRO A 229 17.68 9.20 -13.19
CA PRO A 229 17.23 8.76 -11.88
C PRO A 229 16.67 7.34 -11.91
N LYS A 230 16.95 6.56 -10.87
CA LYS A 230 16.60 5.15 -10.75
C LYS A 230 15.57 4.97 -9.67
N LEU A 231 14.71 3.95 -9.80
CA LEU A 231 13.83 3.57 -8.70
C LEU A 231 14.67 2.99 -7.55
N ARG A 232 14.48 3.51 -6.33
CA ARG A 232 15.13 3.00 -5.10
C ARG A 232 14.12 2.38 -4.12
N GLY A 233 12.86 2.79 -4.20
CA GLY A 233 11.81 2.26 -3.37
C GLY A 233 10.43 2.60 -3.91
N LEU A 234 9.43 1.86 -3.44
CA LEU A 234 8.03 2.07 -3.74
C LEU A 234 7.22 1.98 -2.45
N ILE A 235 6.49 3.03 -2.11
CA ILE A 235 5.50 2.99 -1.03
C ILE A 235 4.11 3.08 -1.63
N THR A 236 3.20 2.24 -1.18
CA THR A 236 1.77 2.43 -1.41
C THR A 236 1.05 2.61 -0.09
N THR A 237 0.49 3.79 0.15
CA THR A 237 -0.27 4.08 1.35
C THR A 237 -1.76 4.05 1.03
N ILE A 238 -2.53 3.31 1.83
CA ILE A 238 -3.98 3.36 1.83
C ILE A 238 -4.40 4.54 2.70
N CYS A 239 -4.72 5.65 2.05
CA CYS A 239 -5.09 6.89 2.74
C CYS A 239 -6.46 6.77 3.41
N ALA A 240 -7.42 6.14 2.72
CA ALA A 240 -8.75 5.86 3.22
C ALA A 240 -9.37 4.67 2.49
N THR A 241 -10.21 3.90 3.18
CA THR A 241 -10.93 2.74 2.65
C THR A 241 -12.26 2.56 3.37
N GLY A 242 -13.17 1.77 2.79
CA GLY A 242 -14.54 1.63 3.28
C GLY A 242 -15.45 2.80 2.93
N LEU A 243 -15.08 3.60 1.91
CA LEU A 243 -15.79 4.83 1.57
C LEU A 243 -16.94 4.58 0.57
N SER A 244 -17.95 5.42 0.63
CA SER A 244 -18.85 5.63 -0.50
C SER A 244 -18.10 6.25 -1.68
N ARG A 245 -18.75 6.28 -2.85
CA ARG A 245 -18.16 6.87 -4.05
C ARG A 245 -17.86 8.36 -3.87
N ASP A 246 -18.83 9.11 -3.34
CA ASP A 246 -18.74 10.57 -3.29
C ASP A 246 -17.69 11.00 -2.24
N GLU A 247 -17.69 10.38 -1.06
CA GLU A 247 -16.63 10.59 -0.06
C GLU A 247 -15.22 10.30 -0.62
N ALA A 248 -15.08 9.22 -1.39
CA ALA A 248 -13.79 8.86 -1.97
C ALA A 248 -13.33 9.85 -3.05
N LEU A 249 -14.26 10.42 -3.82
CA LEU A 249 -13.95 11.46 -4.79
C LEU A 249 -13.56 12.77 -4.11
N ASP A 250 -14.26 13.16 -3.04
CA ASP A 250 -13.95 14.38 -2.30
C ASP A 250 -12.58 14.29 -1.63
N VAL A 251 -12.27 13.16 -1.00
CA VAL A 251 -10.97 12.90 -0.40
C VAL A 251 -9.87 12.91 -1.46
N GLU A 252 -10.06 12.20 -2.59
CA GLU A 252 -9.04 12.17 -3.65
C GLU A 252 -8.84 13.54 -4.30
N GLU A 253 -9.90 14.33 -4.53
CA GLU A 253 -9.81 15.69 -5.04
C GLU A 253 -8.95 16.58 -4.13
N ALA A 254 -9.23 16.58 -2.83
CA ALA A 254 -8.48 17.36 -1.84
C ALA A 254 -6.99 16.96 -1.80
N MET A 255 -6.69 15.66 -1.84
CA MET A 255 -5.32 15.16 -1.77
C MET A 255 -4.54 15.43 -3.07
N VAL A 256 -5.18 15.28 -4.24
CA VAL A 256 -4.55 15.57 -5.54
C VAL A 256 -4.22 17.05 -5.63
N GLU A 257 -5.19 17.91 -5.33
CA GLU A 257 -5.02 19.37 -5.37
C GLU A 257 -3.89 19.83 -4.44
N LYS A 258 -3.85 19.29 -3.22
CA LYS A 258 -2.89 19.72 -2.19
C LYS A 258 -1.48 19.20 -2.42
N TYR A 259 -1.30 18.02 -3.04
CA TYR A 259 0.01 17.36 -3.02
C TYR A 259 0.53 16.82 -4.36
N SER A 260 -0.32 16.49 -5.34
CA SER A 260 0.14 15.68 -6.49
C SER A 260 -0.29 16.16 -7.87
N LEU A 261 -1.06 17.24 -7.98
CA LEU A 261 -1.38 17.84 -9.27
C LEU A 261 -0.11 18.43 -9.91
N ALA A 262 0.33 17.82 -11.01
CA ALA A 262 1.61 18.10 -11.67
C ALA A 262 1.76 19.56 -12.14
N SER A 263 0.65 20.27 -12.38
CA SER A 263 0.69 21.70 -12.73
C SER A 263 0.99 22.62 -11.54
N LYS A 264 0.92 22.10 -10.31
CA LYS A 264 1.14 22.84 -9.05
C LYS A 264 2.35 22.32 -8.27
N HIS A 265 2.63 21.02 -8.38
CA HIS A 265 3.63 20.34 -7.58
C HIS A 265 4.68 19.67 -8.49
N PRO A 266 5.98 19.99 -8.36
CA PRO A 266 7.02 19.45 -9.24
C PRO A 266 7.18 17.93 -9.11
N ASP A 267 6.91 17.36 -7.94
CA ASP A 267 6.98 15.93 -7.68
C ASP A 267 5.60 15.24 -7.82
N GLY A 268 4.57 15.98 -8.21
CA GLY A 268 3.22 15.48 -8.43
C GLY A 268 3.07 14.75 -9.77
N LEU A 269 2.45 13.58 -9.76
CA LEU A 269 2.25 12.75 -10.94
C LEU A 269 0.79 12.70 -11.44
N ASN A 270 -0.17 13.35 -10.77
CA ASN A 270 -1.54 13.49 -11.24
C ASN A 270 -1.60 14.59 -12.30
N MET A 271 -2.06 14.26 -13.51
CA MET A 271 -2.11 15.22 -14.64
C MET A 271 -3.40 16.05 -14.68
N ILE A 272 -4.42 15.62 -13.94
CA ILE A 272 -5.72 16.25 -13.86
C ILE A 272 -6.11 16.39 -12.39
N PRO A 273 -6.99 17.34 -12.04
CA PRO A 273 -7.60 17.38 -10.72
C PRO A 273 -8.26 16.05 -10.37
N GLY A 274 -8.37 15.75 -9.07
CA GLY A 274 -9.11 14.58 -8.60
C GLY A 274 -10.62 14.77 -8.68
N GLY A 275 -11.36 13.79 -8.15
CA GLY A 275 -12.78 13.83 -7.89
C GLY A 275 -13.66 14.23 -9.08
N ALA A 276 -14.69 15.01 -8.78
CA ALA A 276 -15.64 15.48 -9.77
C ALA A 276 -15.00 16.47 -10.75
N ALA A 277 -14.01 17.25 -10.30
CA ALA A 277 -13.28 18.18 -11.17
C ALA A 277 -12.53 17.43 -12.29
N GLY A 278 -11.87 16.32 -11.97
CA GLY A 278 -11.20 15.45 -12.94
C GLY A 278 -12.17 14.77 -13.92
N LEU A 279 -13.32 14.31 -13.41
CA LEU A 279 -14.36 13.69 -14.25
C LEU A 279 -14.93 14.68 -15.28
N ARG A 280 -15.17 15.93 -14.88
CA ARG A 280 -15.59 17.00 -15.80
C ARG A 280 -14.52 17.31 -16.85
N GLY A 281 -13.25 17.42 -16.43
CA GLY A 281 -12.13 17.71 -17.32
C GLY A 281 -11.87 16.61 -18.36
N THR A 282 -12.06 15.34 -18.01
CA THR A 282 -11.91 14.21 -18.94
C THR A 282 -13.08 14.05 -19.92
N ALA A 283 -14.29 14.45 -19.53
CA ALA A 283 -15.45 14.50 -20.44
C ALA A 283 -15.27 15.54 -21.55
N ALA A 284 -14.62 16.67 -21.24
CA ALA A 284 -14.27 17.70 -22.23
C ALA A 284 -13.10 17.30 -23.14
N PHE A 285 -12.27 16.32 -22.74
CA PHE A 285 -11.10 15.84 -23.47
C PHE A 285 -11.37 14.59 -24.33
N ARG A 286 -12.65 14.26 -24.61
CA ARG A 286 -12.95 13.30 -25.68
C ARG A 286 -12.52 13.94 -27.01
N PRO A 287 -11.56 13.35 -27.75
CA PRO A 287 -11.35 13.78 -29.12
C PRO A 287 -12.68 13.60 -29.83
N ARG A 288 -13.16 14.64 -30.51
CA ARG A 288 -14.16 14.44 -31.55
C ARG A 288 -13.50 13.52 -32.57
N GLY A 289 -13.91 12.25 -32.56
CA GLY A 289 -13.61 11.31 -33.63
C GLY A 289 -14.29 11.76 -34.91
#